data_AF-A0A9W6K6C0-F1
#
_entry.id   AF-A0A9W6K6C0-F1
#
_cell.length_a   1.000
_cell.length_b   1.000
_cell.length_c   1.000
_cell.angle_alpha   90.00
_cell.angle_beta   90.00
_cell.angle_gamma   90.00
#
_symmetry.space_group_name_H-M   'P 1'
#
loop_
_entity.id
_entity.type
_entity.pdbx_description
1 polymer ?
#
loop_
_entity_poly.entity_id
_entity_poly.type
_entity_poly.pdbx_seq_one_letter_code
_entity_poly.pdbx_strand_id
1 'polypeptide(L)'
;MRRPALIIAALWVSPSLWAAGSVEVIEPWAAVTSAQQAEVYLTLRNYGAEQDRLVGASSPLASSVKLLTTVQLGAVRSVQPLKSIGIPAGGQQVLAPGHTHIVMGLKRALQAGDVLPVILQFEKAGQRQVQADVRR
;
A
#
# COMPACT_ATOMS: atom_id res chain seq x y z
N MET A 1 -54.73 25.78 -30.66
CA MET A 1 -53.35 26.20 -30.34
C MET A 1 -53.14 26.25 -28.83
N ARG A 2 -52.56 25.22 -28.21
CA ARG A 2 -51.81 25.29 -26.93
C ARG A 2 -50.77 24.15 -26.94
N ARG A 3 -49.49 24.50 -26.77
CA ARG A 3 -48.31 23.65 -26.97
C ARG A 3 -48.10 22.68 -25.79
N PRO A 4 -47.59 21.44 -25.99
CA PRO A 4 -47.02 20.63 -24.93
C PRO A 4 -45.54 21.01 -24.75
N ALA A 5 -45.04 21.13 -23.53
CA ALA A 5 -43.62 21.32 -23.28
C ALA A 5 -43.15 20.38 -22.16
N LEU A 6 -42.11 19.63 -22.51
CA LEU A 6 -41.51 18.51 -21.81
C LEU A 6 -41.06 18.87 -20.38
N ILE A 7 -41.31 17.94 -19.44
CA ILE A 7 -40.58 17.89 -18.18
C ILE A 7 -39.25 17.18 -18.46
N ILE A 8 -38.15 17.93 -18.30
CA ILE A 8 -36.79 17.40 -18.32
C ILE A 8 -36.61 16.58 -17.03
N ALA A 9 -36.59 15.27 -17.15
CA ALA A 9 -36.18 14.39 -16.06
C ALA A 9 -34.66 14.57 -15.84
N ALA A 10 -34.30 15.19 -14.72
CA ALA A 10 -32.91 15.32 -14.30
C ALA A 10 -32.31 13.93 -14.07
N LEU A 11 -31.30 13.60 -14.87
CA LEU A 11 -30.50 12.40 -14.72
C LEU A 11 -29.67 12.57 -13.44
N TRP A 12 -30.09 11.92 -12.35
CA TRP A 12 -29.28 11.82 -11.14
C TRP A 12 -28.03 11.03 -11.50
N VAL A 13 -26.92 11.72 -11.74
CA VAL A 13 -25.61 11.09 -11.75
C VAL A 13 -25.35 10.67 -10.32
N SER A 14 -25.63 9.41 -10.01
CA SER A 14 -25.18 8.80 -8.77
C SER A 14 -23.66 8.98 -8.71
N PRO A 15 -23.10 9.63 -7.68
CA PRO A 15 -21.68 9.55 -7.47
C PRO A 15 -21.37 8.07 -7.29
N SER A 16 -20.60 7.50 -8.21
CA SER A 16 -20.01 6.19 -8.01
C SER A 16 -19.28 6.28 -6.68
N LEU A 17 -19.79 5.57 -5.67
CA LEU A 17 -19.01 5.27 -4.48
C LEU A 17 -17.76 4.56 -4.98
N TRP A 18 -16.69 5.30 -5.19
CA TRP A 18 -15.38 4.78 -4.91
C TRP A 18 -15.43 4.39 -3.46
N ALA A 19 -15.74 3.12 -3.20
CA ALA A 19 -15.37 2.51 -1.96
C ALA A 19 -13.85 2.73 -1.89
N ALA A 20 -13.44 3.75 -1.13
CA ALA A 20 -12.15 3.74 -0.48
C ALA A 20 -12.14 2.45 0.34
N GLY A 21 -11.75 1.37 -0.34
CA GLY A 21 -11.69 0.02 0.20
C GLY A 21 -11.02 0.06 1.56
N SER A 22 -11.51 -0.81 2.43
CA SER A 22 -11.48 -0.72 3.88
C SER A 22 -10.10 -0.66 4.55
N VAL A 23 -9.02 -0.67 3.77
CA VAL A 23 -7.65 -0.63 4.26
C VAL A 23 -7.10 0.80 4.17
N GLU A 24 -6.85 1.38 5.34
CA GLU A 24 -6.10 2.63 5.50
C GLU A 24 -4.59 2.34 5.62
N VAL A 25 -3.79 3.24 5.06
CA VAL A 25 -2.34 3.20 5.15
C VAL A 25 -1.87 4.37 6.01
N ILE A 26 -1.19 4.05 7.10
CA ILE A 26 -0.80 5.00 8.13
C ILE A 26 0.72 5.15 8.11
N GLU A 27 1.17 6.41 8.08
CA GLU A 27 2.57 6.84 8.17
C GLU A 27 3.55 6.04 7.29
N PRO A 28 3.35 6.01 5.96
CA PRO A 28 4.30 5.40 5.06
C PRO A 28 5.65 6.14 5.08
N TRP A 29 6.74 5.39 5.22
CA TRP A 29 8.09 5.92 5.10
C TRP A 29 9.04 4.86 4.54
N ALA A 30 10.18 5.31 4.02
CA ALA A 30 11.19 4.44 3.43
C ALA A 30 12.57 4.70 4.03
N ALA A 31 13.34 3.65 4.28
CA ALA A 31 14.77 3.71 4.57
C ALA A 31 15.57 3.31 3.33
N VAL A 32 16.60 4.07 2.97
CA VAL A 32 17.53 3.70 1.90
C VAL A 32 18.64 2.83 2.50
N THR A 33 18.68 1.56 2.13
CA THR A 33 19.70 0.62 2.63
C THR A 33 20.91 0.50 1.70
N SER A 34 20.75 0.87 0.43
CA SER A 34 21.85 1.05 -0.53
C SER A 34 21.41 1.94 -1.70
N ALA A 35 22.34 2.31 -2.58
CA ALA A 35 22.02 3.09 -3.79
C ALA A 35 20.97 2.42 -4.72
N GLN A 36 20.76 1.11 -4.57
CA GLN A 36 19.86 0.31 -5.39
C GLN A 36 18.70 -0.28 -4.59
N GLN A 37 18.55 0.04 -3.30
CA GLN A 37 17.54 -0.58 -2.45
C GLN A 37 16.95 0.38 -1.43
N ALA A 38 15.62 0.37 -1.33
CA ALA A 38 14.89 0.95 -0.22
C ALA A 38 13.99 -0.09 0.45
N GLU A 39 13.80 0.05 1.76
CA GLU A 39 12.81 -0.69 2.55
C GLU A 39 11.68 0.24 2.92
N VAL A 40 10.43 -0.16 2.67
CA VAL A 40 9.23 0.62 2.98
C VAL A 40 8.52 0.02 4.18
N TYR A 41 8.17 0.91 5.10
CA TYR A 41 7.49 0.64 6.37
C TYR A 41 6.24 1.50 6.46
N LEU A 42 5.20 0.95 7.08
CA LEU A 42 3.87 1.56 7.19
C LEU A 42 3.00 0.71 8.12
N THR A 43 1.87 1.25 8.55
CA THR A 43 0.81 0.45 9.18
C THR A 43 -0.38 0.31 8.25
N LEU A 44 -0.88 -0.91 8.10
CA LEU A 44 -2.09 -1.22 7.34
C LEU A 44 -3.22 -1.48 8.33
N ARG A 45 -4.25 -0.62 8.34
CA ARG A 45 -5.42 -0.77 9.21
C ARG A 45 -6.62 -1.17 8.37
N ASN A 46 -7.22 -2.32 8.64
CA ASN A 46 -8.39 -2.80 7.93
C ASN A 46 -9.66 -2.57 8.77
N TYR A 47 -10.51 -1.66 8.32
CA TYR A 47 -11.82 -1.38 8.90
C TYR A 47 -12.93 -2.30 8.38
N GLY A 48 -12.60 -3.24 7.49
CA GLY A 48 -13.55 -4.16 6.88
C GLY A 48 -13.91 -5.32 7.79
N ALA A 49 -15.08 -5.92 7.54
CA ALA A 49 -15.56 -7.10 8.24
C ALA A 49 -14.86 -8.41 7.79
N GLU A 50 -14.11 -8.36 6.70
CA GLU A 50 -13.33 -9.49 6.19
C GLU A 50 -11.83 -9.20 6.22
N GLN A 51 -11.03 -10.26 6.31
CA GLN A 51 -9.58 -10.15 6.13
C GLN A 51 -9.24 -9.72 4.69
N ASP A 52 -8.15 -8.97 4.55
CA ASP A 52 -7.53 -8.60 3.28
C ASP A 52 -6.05 -9.02 3.29
N ARG A 53 -5.38 -8.89 2.14
CA ARG A 53 -3.97 -9.19 1.97
C ARG A 53 -3.32 -8.15 1.08
N LEU A 54 -2.14 -7.66 1.47
CA LEU A 54 -1.25 -6.98 0.54
C LEU A 54 -0.54 -8.06 -0.28
N VAL A 55 -0.87 -8.14 -1.57
CA VAL A 55 -0.33 -9.16 -2.50
C VAL A 55 0.86 -8.64 -3.32
N GLY A 56 1.08 -7.33 -3.31
CA GLY A 56 2.21 -6.74 -4.01
C GLY A 56 2.31 -5.23 -3.77
N ALA A 57 3.38 -4.67 -4.31
CA ALA A 57 3.53 -3.22 -4.45
C ALA A 57 4.33 -2.92 -5.73
N SER A 58 4.28 -1.68 -6.17
CA SER A 58 5.13 -1.18 -7.26
C SER A 58 5.46 0.30 -7.06
N SER A 59 6.46 0.78 -7.80
CA SER A 59 6.80 2.20 -7.85
C SER A 59 7.35 2.55 -9.23
N PRO A 60 7.05 3.73 -9.78
CA PRO A 60 7.74 4.20 -10.99
C PRO A 60 9.28 4.27 -10.79
N LEU A 61 9.74 4.46 -9.55
CA LEU A 61 11.16 4.56 -9.20
C LEU A 61 11.81 3.20 -8.89
N ALA A 62 11.05 2.09 -8.92
CA ALA A 62 11.56 0.75 -8.62
C ALA A 62 11.48 -0.18 -9.84
N SER A 63 12.47 -1.04 -10.01
CA SER A 63 12.54 -2.10 -11.02
C SER A 63 12.06 -3.45 -10.49
N SER A 64 12.04 -3.63 -9.16
CA SER A 64 11.59 -4.86 -8.51
C SER A 64 10.99 -4.58 -7.14
N VAL A 65 10.14 -5.48 -6.67
CA VAL A 65 9.52 -5.44 -5.35
C VAL A 65 9.52 -6.84 -4.73
N LYS A 66 9.81 -6.92 -3.43
CA LYS A 66 9.70 -8.14 -2.63
C LYS A 66 8.99 -7.81 -1.32
N LEU A 67 8.11 -8.71 -0.87
CA LEU A 67 7.56 -8.67 0.49
C LEU A 67 8.43 -9.59 1.34
N LEU A 68 9.06 -9.07 2.39
CA LEU A 68 9.93 -9.85 3.25
C LEU A 68 9.41 -9.85 4.68
N THR A 69 9.67 -10.94 5.41
CA THR A 69 9.50 -10.99 6.84
C THR A 69 10.75 -11.49 7.51
N THR A 70 10.92 -11.11 8.77
CA THR A 70 12.05 -11.49 9.58
C THR A 70 11.55 -12.37 10.72
N VAL A 71 12.03 -13.60 10.76
CA VAL A 71 11.65 -14.60 11.75
C VAL A 71 12.85 -14.83 12.68
N GLN A 72 12.59 -14.82 13.98
CA GLN A 72 13.57 -15.17 15.00
C GLN A 72 13.37 -16.63 15.42
N LEU A 73 14.39 -17.45 15.25
CA LEU A 73 14.42 -18.85 15.67
C LEU A 73 15.55 -19.01 16.70
N GLY A 74 15.21 -18.84 17.99
CA GLY A 74 16.20 -18.80 19.07
C GLY A 74 17.17 -17.63 18.89
N ALA A 75 18.46 -17.91 18.74
CA ALA A 75 19.50 -16.91 18.47
C ALA A 75 19.63 -16.55 16.97
N VAL A 76 18.99 -17.30 16.07
CA VAL A 76 19.14 -17.12 14.63
C VAL A 76 18.04 -16.21 14.08
N ARG A 77 18.44 -15.20 13.30
CA ARG A 77 17.54 -14.34 12.55
C ARG A 77 17.50 -14.78 11.09
N SER A 78 16.31 -15.02 10.55
CA SER A 78 16.13 -15.46 9.16
C SER A 78 15.18 -14.52 8.43
N VAL A 79 15.55 -14.12 7.21
CA VAL A 79 14.73 -13.29 6.33
C VAL A 79 14.08 -14.19 5.29
N GLN A 80 12.76 -14.12 5.17
CA GLN A 80 11.97 -14.98 4.29
C GLN A 80 11.08 -14.17 3.35
N PRO A 81 10.99 -14.53 2.06
CA PRO A 81 10.06 -13.90 1.15
C PRO A 81 8.61 -14.33 1.45
N LEU A 82 7.69 -13.40 1.29
CA LEU A 82 6.26 -13.60 1.39
C LEU A 82 5.59 -13.45 0.03
N LYS A 83 4.59 -14.29 -0.24
CA LYS A 83 3.68 -14.11 -1.39
C LYS A 83 2.64 -13.03 -1.13
N SER A 84 2.27 -12.83 0.12
CA SER A 84 1.34 -11.80 0.57
C SER A 84 1.52 -11.52 2.06
N ILE A 85 1.02 -10.37 2.51
CA ILE A 85 0.98 -9.96 3.91
C ILE A 85 -0.49 -9.86 4.31
N GLY A 86 -0.91 -10.66 5.30
CA GLY A 86 -2.30 -10.68 5.78
C GLY A 86 -2.64 -9.47 6.65
N ILE A 87 -3.88 -9.02 6.56
CA ILE A 87 -4.42 -7.90 7.33
C ILE A 87 -5.78 -8.35 7.91
N PRO A 88 -5.86 -8.64 9.22
CA PRO A 88 -7.09 -9.16 9.83
C PRO A 88 -8.29 -8.21 9.69
N ALA A 89 -9.51 -8.75 9.65
CA ALA A 89 -10.74 -7.97 9.73
C ALA A 89 -10.77 -7.12 11.01
N GLY A 90 -11.12 -5.83 10.92
CA GLY A 90 -11.11 -4.90 12.05
C GLY A 90 -9.74 -4.68 12.70
N GLY A 91 -8.68 -5.28 12.15
CA GLY A 91 -7.35 -5.33 12.74
C GLY A 91 -6.33 -4.52 11.96
N GLN A 92 -5.06 -4.73 12.27
CA GLN A 92 -3.96 -4.07 11.58
C GLN A 92 -2.76 -4.98 11.39
N GLN A 93 -1.95 -4.64 10.42
CA GLN A 93 -0.65 -5.23 10.19
C GLN A 93 0.41 -4.12 10.13
N VAL A 94 1.38 -4.20 11.03
CA VAL A 94 2.49 -3.25 11.10
C VAL A 94 3.64 -3.80 10.27
N LEU A 95 4.18 -2.96 9.37
CA LEU A 95 5.42 -3.20 8.65
C LEU A 95 6.49 -2.30 9.24
N ALA A 96 7.51 -2.87 9.87
CA ALA A 96 8.49 -2.16 10.67
C ALA A 96 9.90 -2.77 10.53
N PRO A 97 10.96 -1.99 10.82
CA PRO A 97 12.33 -2.48 10.81
C PRO A 97 12.48 -3.75 11.64
N GLY A 98 13.10 -4.76 11.05
CA GLY A 98 13.34 -6.03 11.72
C GLY A 98 12.14 -6.96 11.85
N HIS A 99 10.99 -6.58 11.28
CA HIS A 99 9.80 -7.41 11.12
C HIS A 99 9.49 -7.54 9.62
N THR A 100 8.20 -7.62 9.28
CA THR A 100 7.70 -7.60 7.91
C THR A 100 7.90 -6.21 7.29
N HIS A 101 8.35 -6.16 6.04
CA HIS A 101 8.57 -4.91 5.31
C HIS A 101 8.56 -5.16 3.78
N ILE A 102 8.44 -4.09 3.01
CA ILE A 102 8.51 -4.16 1.53
C ILE A 102 9.92 -3.74 1.12
N VAL A 103 10.59 -4.54 0.30
CA VAL A 103 11.87 -4.17 -0.31
C VAL A 103 11.64 -3.78 -1.76
N MET A 104 12.18 -2.63 -2.15
CA MET A 104 12.13 -2.14 -3.52
C MET A 104 13.54 -2.00 -4.09
N GLY A 105 13.77 -2.63 -5.24
CA GLY A 105 14.98 -2.41 -6.04
C GLY A 105 14.85 -1.10 -6.81
N LEU A 106 15.64 -0.09 -6.47
CA LEU A 106 15.54 1.25 -7.03
C LEU A 106 16.19 1.34 -8.42
N LYS A 107 15.58 2.12 -9.31
CA LYS A 107 16.15 2.47 -10.63
C LYS A 107 17.21 3.58 -10.53
N ARG A 108 17.18 4.36 -9.45
CA ARG A 108 18.13 5.44 -9.13
C ARG A 108 18.26 5.56 -7.61
N ALA A 109 19.38 6.06 -7.14
CA ALA A 109 19.55 6.35 -5.72
C ALA A 109 18.55 7.42 -5.24
N LEU A 110 18.07 7.25 -4.01
CA LEU A 110 17.26 8.22 -3.27
C LEU A 110 18.05 8.71 -2.06
N GLN A 111 17.71 9.90 -1.57
CA GLN A 111 18.33 10.54 -0.41
C GLN A 111 17.27 10.89 0.63
N ALA A 112 17.69 11.10 1.88
CA ALA A 112 16.78 11.57 2.92
C ALA A 112 16.11 12.89 2.51
N GLY A 113 14.80 12.98 2.71
CA GLY A 113 13.97 14.10 2.25
C GLY A 113 13.36 13.90 0.85
N ASP A 114 13.80 12.90 0.09
CA ASP A 114 13.07 12.47 -1.11
C ASP A 114 11.73 11.83 -0.75
N VAL A 115 10.86 11.70 -1.75
CA VAL A 115 9.60 10.97 -1.64
C VAL A 115 9.62 9.78 -2.60
N LEU A 116 9.32 8.60 -2.07
CA LEU A 116 9.13 7.38 -2.85
C LEU A 116 7.63 7.13 -3.07
N PRO A 117 7.08 7.35 -4.28
CA PRO A 117 5.70 6.98 -4.58
C PRO A 117 5.56 5.47 -4.63
N VAL A 118 4.60 4.91 -3.90
CA VAL A 118 4.33 3.48 -3.80
C VAL A 118 2.88 3.18 -4.15
N ILE A 119 2.66 2.20 -5.01
CA ILE A 119 1.35 1.67 -5.33
C ILE A 119 1.22 0.31 -4.65
N LEU A 120 0.45 0.26 -3.57
CA LEU A 120 0.11 -0.95 -2.85
C LEU A 120 -1.03 -1.68 -3.57
N GLN A 121 -0.94 -3.01 -3.65
CA GLN A 121 -1.92 -3.87 -4.31
C GLN A 121 -2.51 -4.82 -3.27
N PHE A 122 -3.78 -4.60 -2.94
CA PHE A 122 -4.53 -5.45 -2.04
C PHE A 122 -5.39 -6.44 -2.82
N GLU A 123 -5.61 -7.62 -2.25
CA GLU A 123 -6.45 -8.67 -2.85
C GLU A 123 -7.90 -8.21 -2.99
N LYS A 124 -8.45 -7.50 -1.98
CA LYS A 124 -9.85 -7.05 -1.96
C LYS A 124 -10.00 -5.54 -2.06
N ALA A 125 -9.23 -4.76 -1.30
CA ALA A 125 -9.34 -3.30 -1.29
C ALA A 125 -8.84 -2.61 -2.58
N GLY A 126 -8.26 -3.36 -3.52
CA GLY A 126 -7.74 -2.87 -4.79
C GLY A 126 -6.39 -2.17 -4.64
N GLN A 127 -6.12 -1.16 -5.47
CA GLN A 127 -4.86 -0.42 -5.43
C GLN A 127 -4.94 0.84 -4.56
N ARG A 128 -3.86 1.15 -3.84
CA ARG A 128 -3.69 2.41 -3.11
C ARG A 128 -2.35 3.04 -3.43
N GLN A 129 -2.37 4.32 -3.76
CA GLN A 129 -1.16 5.10 -3.95
C GLN A 129 -0.83 5.80 -2.64
N VAL A 130 0.42 5.71 -2.21
CA VAL A 130 0.95 6.38 -1.03
C VAL A 130 2.29 7.01 -1.33
N GLN A 131 2.64 8.04 -0.57
CA GLN A 131 3.93 8.71 -0.64
C GLN A 131 4.71 8.29 0.60
N ALA A 132 5.81 7.56 0.42
CA ALA A 132 6.69 7.17 1.52
C ALA A 132 7.83 8.19 1.62
N ASP A 133 7.88 8.94 2.72
CA ASP A 133 8.98 9.87 2.98
C ASP A 133 10.28 9.09 3.18
N VAL A 134 11.33 9.46 2.46
CA VAL A 134 12.64 8.83 2.60
C VAL A 134 13.35 9.40 3.83
N ARG A 135 13.65 8.52 4.78
CA ARG A 135 14.31 8.82 6.06
C ARG A 135 15.69 8.14 6.12
N ARG A 136 16.52 8.65 7.03
CA ARG A 136 17.88 8.14 7.27
C ARG A 136 17.86 6.97 8.23
#